data_AF-A0A926YGU9-F1
#
_entry.id   AF-A0A926YGU9-F1
#
_cell.length_a   1.000
_cell.length_b   1.000
_cell.length_c   1.000
_cell.angle_alpha   90.00
_cell.angle_beta   90.00
_cell.angle_gamma   90.00
#
_symmetry.space_group_name_H-M   'P 1'
#
loop_
_entity.id
_entity.type
_entity.pdbx_description
1 polymer ?
#
loop_
_entity_poly.entity_id
_entity_poly.type
_entity_poly.pdbx_seq_one_letter_code
_entity_poly.pdbx_strand_id
1 'polypeptide(L)'
;MTLVRLLNWVRSPLKSALNFGTRSGWLSLLVWLAAISPAHAALELRIAIEDGVNQVTVGSSTKAAVLDGSGRPLGEIAAMNAFVAKPTSGGVALDQWKSGQIWVQPSGDGYVYIGNRWYRGKTLVVPTSKGLTAVNYVDLEHYLASVLGGEMSGGWPQEALKAQAVAARSYALYQRQRGANSVYDLGDTAAWQVYDGVEDESVGTQMAVKATAGQVLTYNG
;
A
#
# COMPACT_ATOMS: atom_id res chain seq x y z
N MET A 1 -9.38 -68.01 67.43
CA MET A 1 -8.86 -69.35 67.09
C MET A 1 -8.31 -69.29 65.68
N THR A 2 -6.98 -69.27 65.57
CA THR A 2 -6.09 -69.89 64.54
C THR A 2 -6.76 -70.33 63.22
N LEU A 3 -6.30 -70.03 62.00
CA LEU A 3 -5.00 -70.29 61.35
C LEU A 3 -5.03 -69.58 59.96
N VAL A 4 -4.04 -68.80 59.52
CA VAL A 4 -2.78 -69.18 58.82
C VAL A 4 -2.94 -69.51 57.32
N ARG A 5 -2.25 -68.68 56.50
CA ARG A 5 -1.48 -68.90 55.25
C ARG A 5 -2.01 -69.88 54.18
N LEU A 6 -1.88 -69.50 52.90
CA LEU A 6 -0.75 -69.93 52.05
C LEU A 6 -0.75 -69.28 50.66
N LEU A 7 0.47 -69.25 50.14
CA LEU A 7 1.03 -68.53 49.00
C LEU A 7 0.96 -69.37 47.70
N ASN A 8 1.36 -68.73 46.59
CA ASN A 8 2.01 -69.29 45.38
C ASN A 8 1.10 -69.88 44.28
N TRP A 9 1.37 -69.74 42.97
CA TRP A 9 2.36 -69.04 42.14
C TRP A 9 1.97 -69.29 40.65
N VAL A 10 2.70 -68.67 39.71
CA VAL A 10 2.94 -69.09 38.30
C VAL A 10 2.31 -68.26 37.15
N ARG A 11 3.19 -67.41 36.61
CA ARG A 11 3.58 -67.11 35.21
C ARG A 11 2.61 -66.40 34.24
N SER A 12 3.07 -65.21 33.83
CA SER A 12 2.81 -64.57 32.52
C SER A 12 3.34 -65.41 31.33
N PRO A 13 2.90 -65.08 30.11
CA PRO A 13 3.75 -64.22 29.28
C PRO A 13 3.01 -63.09 28.55
N LEU A 14 3.82 -62.11 28.15
CA LEU A 14 3.51 -60.87 27.44
C LEU A 14 2.60 -61.02 26.21
N LYS A 15 1.72 -60.04 25.96
CA LYS A 15 1.74 -59.20 24.73
C LYS A 15 1.23 -57.79 25.03
N SER A 16 1.96 -56.83 24.48
CA SER A 16 1.76 -55.39 24.58
C SER A 16 0.42 -54.91 24.03
N ALA A 17 -0.25 -54.03 24.78
CA ALA A 17 -1.13 -53.02 24.22
C ALA A 17 -0.94 -51.74 25.05
N LEU A 18 -0.23 -50.77 24.48
CA LEU A 18 -0.22 -49.39 24.95
C LEU A 18 -1.66 -48.88 24.90
N ASN A 19 -2.30 -48.80 26.06
CA ASN A 19 -3.65 -48.31 26.20
C ASN A 19 -3.64 -46.85 26.65
N PHE A 20 -4.53 -46.09 26.04
CA PHE A 20 -4.63 -44.63 26.03
C PHE A 20 -4.53 -43.97 27.42
N GLY A 21 -3.55 -43.09 27.54
CA GLY A 21 -3.49 -42.08 28.61
C GLY A 21 -4.63 -41.07 28.46
N THR A 22 -5.25 -40.80 29.59
CA THR A 22 -6.39 -39.93 29.87
C THR A 22 -6.36 -38.57 29.16
N ARG A 23 -7.41 -38.29 28.39
CA ARG A 23 -7.78 -36.96 27.90
C ARG A 23 -8.45 -36.15 29.02
N SER A 24 -7.82 -35.07 29.47
CA SER A 24 -8.50 -33.82 29.86
C SER A 24 -7.47 -32.75 30.21
N GLY A 25 -7.59 -31.54 29.63
CA GLY A 25 -6.92 -30.35 30.18
C GLY A 25 -6.22 -29.36 29.24
N TRP A 26 -6.38 -29.42 27.91
CA TRP A 26 -5.59 -28.54 27.00
C TRP A 26 -6.41 -27.83 25.91
N LEU A 27 -7.74 -27.99 25.86
CA LEU A 27 -8.58 -27.45 24.78
C LEU A 27 -9.25 -26.10 25.09
N SER A 28 -8.66 -25.27 25.95
CA SER A 28 -9.13 -23.90 26.22
C SER A 28 -8.13 -22.81 25.81
N LEU A 29 -7.11 -23.13 25.01
CA LEU A 29 -6.07 -22.18 24.61
C LEU A 29 -5.89 -22.09 23.08
N LEU A 30 -6.97 -22.21 22.29
CA LEU A 30 -6.92 -22.11 20.83
C LEU A 30 -7.98 -21.16 20.24
N VAL A 31 -8.38 -20.11 20.97
CA VAL A 31 -9.32 -19.08 20.43
C VAL A 31 -8.87 -17.63 20.68
N TRP A 32 -7.77 -17.37 21.39
CA TRP A 32 -7.36 -15.98 21.71
C TRP A 32 -6.01 -15.58 21.13
N LEU A 33 -5.84 -15.76 19.83
CA LEU A 33 -4.87 -15.01 19.02
C LEU A 33 -5.37 -14.93 17.56
N ALA A 34 -6.67 -14.67 17.38
CA ALA A 34 -7.10 -14.03 16.16
C ALA A 34 -6.45 -12.64 16.17
N ALA A 35 -5.39 -12.50 15.41
CA ALA A 35 -4.74 -11.24 15.13
C ALA A 35 -5.80 -10.22 14.73
N ILE A 36 -6.12 -9.31 15.64
CA ILE A 36 -6.60 -8.00 15.25
C ILE A 36 -5.36 -7.31 14.69
N SER A 37 -4.95 -7.70 13.48
CA SER A 37 -4.25 -6.76 12.63
C SER A 37 -5.23 -5.61 12.51
N PRO A 38 -4.91 -4.38 12.96
CA PRO A 38 -5.68 -3.25 12.51
C PRO A 38 -5.36 -3.18 11.02
N ALA A 39 -6.20 -3.79 10.20
CA ALA A 39 -6.35 -3.39 8.82
C ALA A 39 -6.93 -1.97 8.90
N HIS A 40 -6.08 -1.01 9.26
CA HIS A 40 -6.31 0.36 8.86
C HIS A 40 -6.42 0.24 7.35
N ALA A 41 -7.63 0.40 6.83
CA ALA A 41 -7.82 0.55 5.40
C ALA A 41 -6.92 1.71 5.00
N ALA A 42 -5.81 1.38 4.33
CA ALA A 42 -4.87 2.34 3.80
C ALA A 42 -5.66 3.33 2.96
N LEU A 43 -5.67 4.60 3.36
CA LEU A 43 -6.42 5.61 2.66
C LEU A 43 -5.67 5.93 1.37
N GLU A 44 -6.10 5.34 0.26
CA GLU A 44 -5.50 5.58 -1.05
C GLU A 44 -5.94 6.96 -1.58
N LEU A 45 -4.97 7.79 -1.97
CA LEU A 45 -5.14 9.05 -2.68
C LEU A 45 -4.87 8.87 -4.16
N ARG A 46 -5.54 9.69 -4.99
CA ARG A 46 -5.36 9.75 -6.43
C ARG A 46 -4.76 11.10 -6.82
N ILE A 47 -3.49 11.12 -7.20
CA ILE A 47 -2.77 12.35 -7.53
C ILE A 47 -2.51 12.40 -9.03
N ALA A 48 -2.99 13.43 -9.73
CA ALA A 48 -2.58 13.66 -11.11
C ALA A 48 -1.15 14.20 -11.14
N ILE A 49 -0.26 13.44 -11.78
CA ILE A 49 1.17 13.77 -11.98
C ILE A 49 1.41 14.36 -13.37
N GLU A 50 0.60 13.95 -14.34
CA GLU A 50 0.58 14.54 -15.68
C GLU A 50 -0.88 14.70 -16.06
N ASP A 51 -1.30 15.87 -16.56
CA ASP A 51 -2.69 16.15 -16.94
C ASP A 51 -2.79 16.79 -18.33
N GLY A 52 -3.40 16.07 -19.28
CA GLY A 52 -3.61 16.57 -20.64
C GLY A 52 -2.38 16.51 -21.54
N VAL A 53 -1.53 15.49 -21.35
CA VAL A 53 -0.31 15.32 -22.16
C VAL A 53 -0.53 14.39 -23.36
N ASN A 54 0.21 14.61 -24.46
CA ASN A 54 0.10 13.76 -25.65
C ASN A 54 0.83 12.42 -25.52
N GLN A 55 1.70 12.29 -24.51
CA GLN A 55 2.36 11.04 -24.14
C GLN A 55 2.92 11.17 -22.73
N VAL A 56 3.11 10.04 -22.04
CA VAL A 56 3.78 9.99 -20.72
C VAL A 56 4.59 8.71 -20.61
N THR A 57 5.81 8.80 -20.08
CA THR A 57 6.63 7.61 -19.81
C THR A 57 6.17 6.98 -18.50
N VAL A 58 5.90 5.68 -18.52
CA VAL A 58 5.53 4.91 -17.34
C VAL A 58 6.40 3.66 -17.22
N GLY A 59 6.92 3.41 -16.04
CA GLY A 59 7.80 2.27 -15.76
C GLY A 59 7.69 1.77 -14.34
N SER A 60 8.55 0.82 -13.98
CA SER A 60 8.57 0.25 -12.64
C SER A 60 9.98 -0.14 -12.20
N SER A 61 10.29 0.05 -10.92
CA SER A 61 11.57 -0.35 -10.34
C SER A 61 11.65 -1.85 -10.10
N THR A 62 10.50 -2.49 -9.87
CA THR A 62 10.35 -3.95 -9.77
C THR A 62 9.56 -4.48 -10.96
N LYS A 63 9.39 -5.80 -11.04
CA LYS A 63 8.44 -6.42 -11.96
C LYS A 63 7.05 -5.80 -11.73
N ALA A 64 6.34 -5.37 -12.76
CA ALA A 64 5.02 -4.74 -12.62
C ALA A 64 3.97 -5.35 -13.53
N ALA A 65 2.81 -5.64 -12.98
CA ALA A 65 1.67 -6.08 -13.76
C ALA A 65 1.09 -4.89 -14.55
N VAL A 66 0.79 -5.13 -15.82
CA VAL A 66 0.04 -4.19 -16.68
C VAL A 66 -1.39 -4.70 -16.76
N LEU A 67 -2.35 -3.91 -16.30
CA LEU A 67 -3.76 -4.32 -16.21
C LEU A 67 -4.66 -3.38 -17.01
N ASP A 68 -5.81 -3.87 -17.46
CA ASP A 68 -6.87 -3.03 -18.01
C ASP A 68 -7.70 -2.35 -16.91
N GLY A 69 -8.66 -1.51 -17.32
CA GLY A 69 -9.56 -0.82 -16.39
C GLY A 69 -10.46 -1.71 -15.53
N SER A 70 -10.60 -3.00 -15.87
CA SER A 70 -11.34 -4.00 -15.08
C SER A 70 -10.42 -4.82 -14.15
N GLY A 71 -9.11 -4.55 -14.18
CA GLY A 71 -8.10 -5.29 -13.42
C GLY A 71 -7.62 -6.57 -14.09
N ARG A 72 -7.98 -6.83 -15.35
CA ARG A 72 -7.48 -8.01 -16.07
C ARG A 72 -6.03 -7.78 -16.52
N PRO A 73 -5.14 -8.76 -16.35
CA PRO A 73 -3.76 -8.64 -16.80
C PRO A 73 -3.66 -8.62 -18.33
N LEU A 74 -2.95 -7.62 -18.85
CA LEU A 74 -2.57 -7.47 -20.26
C LEU A 74 -1.14 -7.94 -20.50
N GLY A 75 -0.29 -7.86 -19.48
CA GLY A 75 1.10 -8.30 -19.52
C GLY A 75 1.88 -7.74 -18.35
N GLU A 76 3.17 -7.49 -18.57
CA GLU A 76 4.09 -7.15 -17.50
C GLU A 76 5.28 -6.31 -17.98
N ILE A 77 5.68 -5.35 -17.15
CA ILE A 77 6.92 -4.60 -17.28
C ILE A 77 8.00 -5.28 -16.44
N ALA A 78 9.15 -5.57 -17.06
CA ALA A 78 10.32 -6.06 -16.34
C ALA A 78 10.86 -5.00 -15.36
N ALA A 79 11.54 -5.43 -14.30
CA ALA A 79 12.14 -4.50 -13.35
C ALA A 79 13.09 -3.50 -14.02
N MET A 80 13.05 -2.25 -13.56
CA MET A 80 13.84 -1.13 -14.08
C MET A 80 13.62 -0.85 -15.58
N ASN A 81 12.41 -1.11 -16.08
CA ASN A 81 12.02 -0.81 -17.45
C ASN A 81 10.83 0.16 -17.51
N ALA A 82 10.72 0.89 -18.62
CA ALA A 82 9.70 1.89 -18.84
C ALA A 82 9.27 1.95 -20.31
N PHE A 83 8.02 2.33 -20.53
CA PHE A 83 7.42 2.45 -21.85
C PHE A 83 6.67 3.77 -21.98
N VAL A 84 6.55 4.26 -23.20
CA VAL A 84 5.81 5.49 -23.49
C VAL A 84 4.34 5.16 -23.71
N ALA A 85 3.48 5.69 -22.86
CA ALA A 85 2.04 5.67 -23.05
C ALA A 85 1.62 6.75 -24.05
N LYS A 86 0.74 6.40 -25.00
CA LYS A 86 0.19 7.31 -26.01
C LYS A 86 -1.32 7.16 -26.12
N PRO A 87 -2.06 8.25 -26.38
CA PRO A 87 -3.50 8.17 -26.62
C PRO A 87 -3.77 7.39 -27.91
N THR A 88 -4.86 6.64 -27.90
CA THR A 88 -5.40 5.94 -29.07
C THR A 88 -6.87 6.28 -29.23
N SER A 89 -7.52 5.79 -30.29
CA SER A 89 -8.97 5.97 -30.47
C SER A 89 -9.74 5.28 -29.33
N GLY A 90 -10.11 6.06 -28.30
CA GLY A 90 -10.88 5.61 -27.15
C GLY A 90 -10.07 4.91 -26.04
N GLY A 91 -8.74 5.06 -26.00
CA GLY A 91 -7.92 4.37 -25.01
C GLY A 91 -6.47 4.83 -24.92
N VAL A 92 -5.64 4.00 -24.31
CA VAL A 92 -4.19 4.17 -24.13
C VAL A 92 -3.48 2.98 -24.75
N ALA A 93 -2.37 3.24 -25.45
CA ALA A 93 -1.37 2.24 -25.76
C ALA A 93 -0.16 2.44 -24.86
N LEU A 94 0.29 1.39 -24.17
CA LEU A 94 1.57 1.32 -23.47
C LEU A 94 2.38 0.21 -24.13
N ASP A 95 3.35 0.59 -24.96
CA ASP A 95 4.08 -0.37 -25.82
C ASP A 95 3.12 -1.25 -26.64
N GLN A 96 3.11 -2.58 -26.40
CA GLN A 96 2.25 -3.54 -27.06
C GLN A 96 0.84 -3.64 -26.46
N TRP A 97 0.62 -3.13 -25.25
CA TRP A 97 -0.66 -3.24 -24.53
C TRP A 97 -1.58 -2.10 -24.90
N LYS A 98 -2.86 -2.41 -25.17
CA LYS A 98 -3.88 -1.43 -25.51
C LYS A 98 -5.16 -1.69 -24.72
N SER A 99 -5.72 -0.64 -24.13
CA SER A 99 -6.99 -0.70 -23.40
C SER A 99 -7.60 0.69 -23.27
N GLY A 100 -8.87 0.78 -22.83
CA GLY A 100 -9.51 2.06 -22.53
C GLY A 100 -8.75 2.87 -21.47
N GLN A 101 -8.15 2.18 -20.50
CA GLN A 101 -7.22 2.74 -19.51
C GLN A 101 -6.25 1.63 -19.07
N ILE A 102 -5.05 2.00 -18.64
CA ILE A 102 -3.99 1.05 -18.27
C ILE A 102 -3.52 1.32 -16.84
N TRP A 103 -3.48 0.27 -16.04
CA TRP A 103 -2.80 0.26 -14.77
C TRP A 103 -1.39 -0.31 -14.90
N VAL A 104 -0.44 0.28 -14.19
CA VAL A 104 0.87 -0.31 -13.93
C VAL A 104 1.04 -0.44 -12.43
N GLN A 105 1.16 -1.69 -11.97
CA GLN A 105 1.25 -2.04 -10.55
C GLN A 105 2.57 -2.77 -10.27
N PRO A 106 3.55 -2.09 -9.64
CA PRO A 106 4.77 -2.73 -9.15
C PRO A 106 4.47 -3.89 -8.19
N SER A 107 5.34 -4.90 -8.20
CA SER A 107 5.34 -5.98 -7.21
C SER A 107 6.11 -5.59 -5.96
N GLY A 108 5.68 -6.13 -4.82
CA GLY A 108 6.26 -5.80 -3.51
C GLY A 108 6.20 -4.30 -3.20
N ASP A 109 7.24 -3.78 -2.57
CA ASP A 109 7.39 -2.35 -2.25
C ASP A 109 8.05 -1.56 -3.40
N GLY A 110 7.75 -1.95 -4.65
CA GLY A 110 8.28 -1.31 -5.84
C GLY A 110 7.73 0.11 -6.05
N TYR A 111 8.42 0.86 -6.90
CA TYR A 111 8.06 2.22 -7.28
C TYR A 111 7.60 2.25 -8.73
N VAL A 112 6.66 3.14 -9.02
CA VAL A 112 6.22 3.43 -10.37
C VAL A 112 6.96 4.67 -10.89
N TYR A 113 7.48 4.59 -12.12
CA TYR A 113 8.05 5.75 -12.80
C TYR A 113 6.93 6.46 -13.56
N ILE A 114 6.79 7.77 -13.40
CA ILE A 114 5.81 8.57 -14.15
C ILE A 114 6.51 9.83 -14.63
N GLY A 115 6.49 10.06 -15.95
CA GLY A 115 7.16 11.21 -16.56
C GLY A 115 8.68 11.10 -16.38
N ASN A 116 9.20 11.74 -15.33
CA ASN A 116 10.62 11.82 -15.03
C ASN A 116 11.01 11.39 -13.58
N ARG A 117 10.06 10.98 -12.74
CA ARG A 117 10.26 10.75 -11.30
C ARG A 117 9.71 9.39 -10.83
N TRP A 118 10.18 8.94 -9.67
CA TRP A 118 9.72 7.71 -9.02
C TRP A 118 8.70 8.00 -7.93
N TYR A 119 7.61 7.23 -7.92
CA TYR A 119 6.52 7.37 -6.96
C TYR A 119 6.22 6.04 -6.29
N ARG A 120 5.76 6.10 -5.04
CA ARG A 120 5.20 4.93 -4.34
C ARG A 120 3.85 4.53 -4.94
N GLY A 121 3.44 3.29 -4.70
CA GLY A 121 2.13 2.79 -5.08
C GLY A 121 2.09 2.37 -6.55
N LYS A 122 0.99 2.69 -7.22
CA LYS A 122 0.69 2.26 -8.59
C LYS A 122 0.25 3.44 -9.44
N THR A 123 0.17 3.30 -10.75
CA THR A 123 -0.33 4.37 -11.63
C THR A 123 -1.43 3.88 -12.55
N LEU A 124 -2.39 4.77 -12.79
CA LEU A 124 -3.41 4.67 -13.82
C LEU A 124 -3.10 5.69 -14.91
N VAL A 125 -2.99 5.22 -16.15
CA VAL A 125 -2.98 6.10 -17.33
C VAL A 125 -4.34 6.01 -18.00
N VAL A 126 -5.00 7.16 -18.13
CA VAL A 126 -6.37 7.26 -18.65
C VAL A 126 -6.46 8.39 -19.68
N PRO A 127 -7.19 8.20 -20.80
CA PRO A 127 -7.44 9.29 -21.73
C PRO A 127 -8.54 10.20 -21.19
N THR A 128 -8.36 11.50 -21.37
CA THR A 128 -9.32 12.55 -21.04
C THR A 128 -9.55 13.41 -22.28
N SER A 129 -10.47 14.38 -22.18
CA SER A 129 -10.71 15.35 -23.26
C SER A 129 -9.50 16.23 -23.59
N LYS A 130 -8.50 16.29 -22.70
CA LYS A 130 -7.29 17.12 -22.86
C LYS A 130 -6.07 16.33 -23.34
N GLY A 131 -6.12 15.00 -23.38
CA GLY A 131 -4.96 14.15 -23.64
C GLY A 131 -4.92 12.96 -22.69
N LEU A 132 -3.74 12.48 -22.34
CA LEU A 132 -3.56 11.51 -21.27
C LEU A 132 -3.43 12.20 -19.91
N THR A 133 -3.97 11.57 -18.88
CA THR A 133 -3.69 11.90 -17.49
C THR A 133 -3.05 10.68 -16.84
N ALA A 134 -1.88 10.86 -16.22
CA ALA A 134 -1.23 9.84 -15.39
C ALA A 134 -1.54 10.13 -13.92
N VAL A 135 -2.23 9.20 -13.27
CA VAL A 135 -2.70 9.33 -11.90
C VAL A 135 -1.94 8.35 -11.03
N ASN A 136 -1.15 8.86 -10.09
CA ASN A 136 -0.54 8.05 -9.06
C ASN A 136 -1.58 7.72 -7.97
N TYR A 137 -1.71 6.42 -7.69
CA TYR A 137 -2.52 5.89 -6.60
C TYR A 137 -1.56 5.47 -5.48
N VAL A 138 -1.64 6.16 -4.35
CA VAL A 138 -0.66 6.07 -3.28
C VAL A 138 -1.35 6.13 -1.91
N ASP A 139 -0.79 5.44 -0.93
CA ASP A 139 -1.24 5.58 0.46
C ASP A 139 -0.99 7.01 0.96
N LEU A 140 -1.96 7.57 1.71
CA LEU A 140 -1.89 8.91 2.27
C LEU A 140 -0.59 9.17 3.05
N GLU A 141 -0.14 8.23 3.88
CA GLU A 141 1.04 8.43 4.71
C GLU A 141 2.32 8.42 3.84
N HIS A 142 2.37 7.60 2.80
CA HIS A 142 3.44 7.64 1.81
C HIS A 142 3.46 8.96 1.01
N TYR A 143 2.29 9.47 0.62
CA TYR A 143 2.17 10.78 -0.02
C TYR A 143 2.73 11.90 0.87
N LEU A 144 2.36 11.91 2.15
CA LEU A 144 2.81 12.94 3.09
C LEU A 144 4.32 12.95 3.31
N ALA A 145 4.97 11.79 3.29
CA ALA A 145 6.42 11.72 3.47
C ALA A 145 7.19 12.46 2.35
N SER A 146 6.67 12.40 1.12
CA SER A 146 7.19 13.13 -0.04
C SER A 146 6.84 14.62 0.04
N VAL A 147 5.59 14.96 0.35
CA VAL A 147 5.15 16.35 0.49
C VAL A 147 5.96 17.13 1.51
N LEU A 148 6.21 16.53 2.68
CA LEU A 148 7.02 17.17 3.70
C LEU A 148 8.46 17.42 3.22
N GLY A 149 9.00 16.54 2.38
CA GLY A 149 10.33 16.66 1.81
C GLY A 149 10.48 17.81 0.83
N GLY A 150 9.47 18.02 -0.01
CA GLY A 150 9.42 19.13 -0.97
C GLY A 150 9.26 20.50 -0.31
N GLU A 151 8.69 20.56 0.90
CA GLU A 151 8.41 21.81 1.62
C GLU A 151 9.39 22.10 2.78
N MET A 152 9.96 21.06 3.40
CA MET A 152 10.83 21.17 4.57
C MET A 152 12.05 20.27 4.44
N SER A 153 13.22 20.78 4.84
CA SER A 153 14.40 19.91 4.94
C SER A 153 14.18 18.84 6.02
N GLY A 154 14.48 17.59 5.69
CA GLY A 154 14.40 16.45 6.62
C GLY A 154 15.24 16.58 7.91
N GLY A 155 16.16 17.54 7.96
CA GLY A 155 16.97 17.86 9.16
C GLY A 155 16.32 18.86 10.13
N TRP A 156 15.11 19.35 9.85
CA TRP A 156 14.41 20.28 10.74
C TRP A 156 13.99 19.62 12.07
N PRO A 157 13.71 20.41 13.12
CA PRO A 157 13.24 19.88 14.40
C PRO A 157 12.01 18.98 14.21
N GLN A 158 12.02 17.82 14.88
CA GLN A 158 10.96 16.82 14.71
C GLN A 158 9.56 17.35 15.03
N GLU A 159 9.41 18.23 16.03
CA GLU A 159 8.10 18.83 16.33
C GLU A 159 7.60 19.74 15.20
N ALA A 160 8.50 20.40 14.46
CA ALA A 160 8.12 21.19 13.29
C ALA A 160 7.65 20.28 12.14
N LEU A 161 8.39 19.19 11.86
CA LEU A 161 8.00 18.21 10.85
C LEU A 161 6.66 17.54 11.20
N LYS A 162 6.42 17.22 12.48
CA LYS A 162 5.14 16.67 12.96
C LYS A 162 3.98 17.66 12.76
N ALA A 163 4.18 18.92 13.12
CA ALA A 163 3.17 19.95 12.89
C ALA A 163 2.81 20.06 11.40
N GLN A 164 3.81 20.03 10.52
CA GLN A 164 3.58 20.03 9.07
C GLN A 164 2.87 18.77 8.59
N ALA A 165 3.22 17.58 9.10
CA ALA A 165 2.54 16.33 8.76
C ALA A 165 1.04 16.41 9.04
N VAL A 166 0.65 16.94 10.21
CA VAL A 166 -0.76 17.14 10.56
C VAL A 166 -1.44 18.16 9.64
N ALA A 167 -0.77 19.29 9.37
CA ALA A 167 -1.31 20.33 8.48
C ALA A 167 -1.50 19.81 7.04
N ALA A 168 -0.48 19.16 6.48
CA ALA A 168 -0.50 18.58 5.14
C ALA A 168 -1.57 17.48 5.02
N ARG A 169 -1.70 16.60 6.03
CA ARG A 169 -2.75 15.57 6.06
C ARG A 169 -4.14 16.18 6.02
N SER A 170 -4.36 17.20 6.82
CA SER A 170 -5.64 17.91 6.89
C SER A 170 -5.99 18.55 5.57
N TYR A 171 -5.02 19.19 4.91
CA TYR A 171 -5.19 19.77 3.58
C TYR A 171 -5.51 18.70 2.53
N ALA A 172 -4.75 17.60 2.48
CA ALA A 172 -4.96 16.54 1.51
C ALA A 172 -6.37 15.92 1.62
N LEU A 173 -6.83 15.66 2.85
CA LEU A 173 -8.17 15.15 3.11
C LEU A 173 -9.28 16.14 2.76
N TYR A 174 -9.08 17.41 3.11
CA TYR A 174 -10.00 18.49 2.76
C TYR A 174 -10.17 18.63 1.25
N GLN A 175 -9.05 18.64 0.51
CA GLN A 175 -9.06 18.73 -0.94
C GLN A 175 -9.73 17.52 -1.57
N ARG A 176 -9.42 16.31 -1.11
CA ARG A 176 -10.09 15.09 -1.57
C ARG A 176 -11.60 15.14 -1.35
N GLN A 177 -12.07 15.66 -0.22
CA GLN A 177 -13.50 15.75 0.07
C GLN A 177 -14.22 16.79 -0.81
N ARG A 178 -13.53 17.89 -1.18
CA ARG A 178 -14.09 18.96 -2.01
C ARG A 178 -13.91 18.73 -3.50
N GLY A 179 -12.98 17.88 -3.90
CA GLY A 179 -12.68 17.58 -5.29
C GLY A 179 -13.89 16.97 -5.99
N ALA A 180 -14.34 17.61 -7.07
CA ALA A 180 -15.41 17.08 -7.93
C ALA A 180 -14.88 16.25 -9.11
N ASN A 181 -13.56 16.06 -9.20
CA ASN A 181 -12.95 15.37 -10.33
C ASN A 181 -13.09 13.84 -10.16
N SER A 182 -13.71 13.20 -11.16
CA SER A 182 -13.92 11.75 -11.15
C SER A 182 -12.63 10.95 -11.31
N VAL A 183 -11.57 11.55 -11.88
CA VAL A 183 -10.32 10.89 -12.25
C VAL A 183 -9.31 10.92 -11.09
N TYR A 184 -9.15 12.05 -10.43
CA TYR A 184 -8.15 12.25 -9.36
C TYR A 184 -8.68 13.12 -8.22
N ASP A 185 -8.05 13.02 -7.06
CA ASP A 185 -8.40 13.75 -5.83
C ASP A 185 -7.62 15.08 -5.72
N LEU A 186 -6.34 15.06 -6.10
CA LEU A 186 -5.44 16.23 -6.09
C LEU A 186 -4.64 16.32 -7.40
N GLY A 187 -4.25 17.54 -7.78
CA GLY A 187 -3.23 17.78 -8.81
C GLY A 187 -1.85 18.03 -8.18
N ASP A 188 -0.82 18.16 -9.02
CA ASP A 188 0.59 18.37 -8.64
C ASP A 188 1.13 19.78 -8.99
N THR A 189 0.31 20.65 -9.57
CA THR A 189 0.70 22.03 -9.93
C THR A 189 0.85 22.94 -8.70
N ALA A 190 1.44 24.13 -8.87
CA ALA A 190 1.73 25.10 -7.79
C ALA A 190 0.52 25.58 -6.94
N ALA A 191 -0.72 25.28 -7.35
CA ALA A 191 -1.91 25.50 -6.52
C ALA A 191 -2.11 24.39 -5.46
N TRP A 192 -1.32 23.33 -5.52
CA TRP A 192 -1.35 22.14 -4.68
C TRP A 192 -0.04 21.99 -3.92
N GLN A 193 -0.01 21.04 -2.98
CA GLN A 193 1.22 20.72 -2.25
C GLN A 193 2.26 20.14 -3.20
N VAL A 194 3.54 20.40 -2.93
CA VAL A 194 4.65 19.87 -3.73
C VAL A 194 4.72 18.36 -3.52
N TYR A 195 4.43 17.57 -4.56
CA TYR A 195 4.51 16.11 -4.53
C TYR A 195 5.46 15.60 -5.61
N ASP A 196 6.73 15.47 -5.25
CA ASP A 196 7.85 15.30 -6.18
C ASP A 196 8.46 13.89 -6.16
N GLY A 197 7.73 12.93 -5.57
CA GLY A 197 8.10 11.52 -5.57
C GLY A 197 8.99 11.12 -4.39
N VAL A 198 9.59 9.93 -4.51
CA VAL A 198 10.37 9.30 -3.43
C VAL A 198 11.71 9.98 -3.18
N GLU A 199 12.20 10.77 -4.15
CA GLU A 199 13.45 11.50 -4.06
C GLU A 199 13.43 12.59 -2.97
N ASP A 200 12.26 13.11 -2.63
CA ASP A 200 12.09 14.13 -1.59
C ASP A 200 11.92 13.52 -0.19
N GLU A 201 11.67 12.22 -0.09
CA GLU A 201 11.51 11.57 1.21
C GLU A 201 12.82 11.55 2.01
N SER A 202 12.70 11.67 3.33
CA SER A 202 13.82 11.47 4.25
C SER A 202 13.37 10.67 5.47
N VAL A 203 14.34 10.12 6.22
CA VAL A 203 14.06 9.47 7.50
C VAL A 203 13.32 10.42 8.44
N GLY A 204 13.69 11.71 8.44
CA GLY A 204 13.04 12.73 9.26
C GLY A 204 11.56 12.91 8.93
N THR A 205 11.22 13.03 7.65
CA THR A 205 9.84 13.21 7.20
C THR A 205 9.00 11.95 7.43
N GLN A 206 9.53 10.77 7.11
CA GLN A 206 8.86 9.49 7.37
C GLN A 206 8.57 9.27 8.86
N MET A 207 9.52 9.63 9.75
CA MET A 207 9.31 9.53 11.19
C MET A 207 8.22 10.49 11.69
N ALA A 208 8.20 11.72 11.20
CA ALA A 208 7.20 12.72 11.59
C ALA A 208 5.79 12.32 11.15
N VAL A 209 5.65 11.85 9.91
CA VAL A 209 4.39 11.33 9.37
C VAL A 209 3.89 10.16 10.19
N LYS A 210 4.76 9.15 10.42
CA LYS A 210 4.42 7.97 11.23
C LYS A 210 4.03 8.34 12.67
N ALA A 211 4.73 9.29 13.29
CA ALA A 211 4.45 9.73 14.66
C ALA A 211 3.12 10.49 14.80
N THR A 212 2.57 10.99 13.69
CA THR A 212 1.32 11.74 13.64
C THR A 212 0.25 11.03 12.81
N ALA A 213 0.39 9.73 12.58
CA ALA A 213 -0.52 8.93 11.76
C ALA A 213 -1.97 9.13 12.22
N GLY A 214 -2.85 9.47 11.27
CA GLY A 214 -4.27 9.73 11.54
C GLY A 214 -4.59 11.05 12.27
N GLN A 215 -3.60 11.86 12.65
CA GLN A 215 -3.85 13.16 13.26
C GLN A 215 -4.16 14.23 12.20
N VAL A 216 -5.24 14.96 12.42
CA VAL A 216 -5.75 16.02 11.54
C VAL A 216 -6.21 17.23 12.38
N LEU A 217 -6.22 18.40 11.77
CA LEU A 217 -6.82 19.62 12.30
C LEU A 217 -8.29 19.67 11.87
N THR A 218 -9.17 19.96 12.83
CA THR A 218 -10.60 20.18 12.58
C THR A 218 -11.04 21.50 13.20
N TYR A 219 -12.15 22.05 12.71
CA TYR A 219 -12.78 23.24 13.28
C TYR A 219 -14.29 23.03 13.31
N ASN A 220 -14.86 22.99 14.51
CA ASN A 220 -16.28 22.67 14.79
C ASN A 220 -16.74 21.26 14.40
N GLY A 221 -15.84 20.28 14.50
CA GLY A 221 -16.10 18.89 14.08
C GLY A 221 -15.94 18.70 12.59
#